data_AF-A0A1W9RPA7-F1
#
_entry.id   AF-A0A1W9RPA7-F1
#
_cell.length_a   1.000
_cell.length_b   1.000
_cell.length_c   1.000
_cell.angle_alpha   90.00
_cell.angle_beta   90.00
_cell.angle_gamma   90.00
#
_symmetry.space_group_name_H-M   'P 1'
#
loop_
_entity.id
_entity.type
_entity.pdbx_description
1 polymer ?
#
loop_
_entity_poly.entity_id
_entity_poly.type
_entity_poly.pdbx_seq_one_letter_code
_entity_poly.pdbx_strand_id
1 'polypeptide(L)'
;EFGIEVGTLTSFYSRKNPELGNVKILEKKEKFENNNIYIQSKILIIGEKGDNAEVEIKDDIKFYDTTCMRKVIFKFCSDSTIRDVVSRYILNTKLIKRIKINNHWLTHKGKNKYYQFESEIANISLPTSCISFLSKKTIQPQNFEEKFKKTLYFRDETVDSSPVWIFHSRFLVKQPEIIIFKGCTKKYNKSFPLFLNTLLLKTKFYKICLDIREKYSQKIPFQANGGIKVEKETTFIIEDEWKII
;
A
#
# COMPACT_ATOMS: atom_id res chain seq x y z
N GLU A 1 -7.82 -12.89 -2.40
CA GLU A 1 -6.71 -12.74 -3.38
C GLU A 1 -5.60 -11.91 -2.73
N PHE A 2 -4.33 -12.28 -2.97
CA PHE A 2 -3.15 -11.57 -2.44
C PHE A 2 -2.54 -10.64 -3.50
N GLY A 3 -2.17 -9.44 -3.09
CA GLY A 3 -1.48 -8.45 -3.91
C GLY A 3 -0.32 -7.80 -3.17
N ILE A 4 0.54 -7.12 -3.92
CA ILE A 4 1.64 -6.30 -3.39
C ILE A 4 1.66 -4.98 -4.13
N GLU A 5 1.91 -3.90 -3.40
CA GLU A 5 2.12 -2.58 -3.98
C GLU A 5 3.34 -1.88 -3.35
N VAL A 6 4.04 -1.10 -4.18
CA VAL A 6 5.14 -0.22 -3.76
C VAL A 6 4.91 1.13 -4.44
N GLY A 7 4.75 2.20 -3.69
CA GLY A 7 4.53 3.53 -4.23
C GLY A 7 5.74 4.43 -4.07
N THR A 8 6.14 5.08 -5.17
CA THR A 8 7.02 6.25 -5.13
C THR A 8 6.16 7.52 -5.06
N LEU A 9 6.75 8.69 -5.25
CA LEU A 9 5.98 9.93 -5.31
C LEU A 9 5.11 10.00 -6.57
N THR A 10 5.64 9.50 -7.69
CA THR A 10 5.13 9.77 -9.03
C THR A 10 4.53 8.53 -9.70
N SER A 11 4.99 7.34 -9.32
CA SER A 11 4.62 6.05 -9.89
C SER A 11 4.36 5.03 -8.77
N PHE A 12 3.87 3.85 -9.14
CA PHE A 12 3.73 2.73 -8.21
C PHE A 12 3.81 1.41 -8.96
N TYR A 13 4.18 0.36 -8.25
CA TYR A 13 4.02 -1.02 -8.68
C TYR A 13 2.77 -1.61 -8.05
N SER A 14 1.99 -2.34 -8.84
CA SER A 14 0.98 -3.27 -8.35
C SER A 14 1.21 -4.61 -9.01
N ARG A 15 1.39 -5.68 -8.23
CA ARG A 15 1.61 -7.02 -8.79
C ARG A 15 0.49 -7.48 -9.72
N LYS A 16 -0.75 -7.11 -9.40
CA LYS A 16 -1.94 -7.52 -10.17
C LYS A 16 -2.00 -6.81 -11.52
N ASN A 17 -1.66 -5.53 -11.53
CA ASN A 17 -1.83 -4.64 -12.67
C ASN A 17 -0.55 -3.79 -12.85
N PRO A 18 0.59 -4.41 -13.21
CA PRO A 18 1.87 -3.71 -13.32
C PRO A 18 1.85 -2.57 -14.34
N GLU A 19 0.96 -2.64 -15.34
CA GLU A 19 0.74 -1.63 -16.38
C GLU A 19 0.13 -0.32 -15.87
N LEU A 20 -0.42 -0.30 -14.65
CA LEU A 20 -0.93 0.95 -14.05
C LEU A 20 0.19 1.90 -13.62
N GLY A 21 1.41 1.39 -13.52
CA GLY A 21 2.60 2.17 -13.22
C GLY A 21 3.61 2.14 -14.35
N ASN A 22 4.61 3.00 -14.25
CA ASN A 22 5.79 2.90 -15.09
C ASN A 22 6.79 1.96 -14.40
N VAL A 23 6.69 0.65 -14.67
CA VAL A 23 7.46 -0.40 -13.99
C VAL A 23 8.09 -1.36 -14.99
N LYS A 24 9.34 -1.76 -14.72
CA LYS A 24 10.01 -2.88 -15.38
C LYS A 24 10.19 -4.03 -14.39
N ILE A 25 9.75 -5.23 -14.77
CA ILE A 25 10.03 -6.45 -14.01
C ILE A 25 11.36 -7.00 -14.53
N LEU A 26 12.38 -7.01 -13.68
CA LEU A 26 13.75 -7.45 -14.02
C LEU A 26 13.91 -8.96 -13.82
N GLU A 27 13.29 -9.49 -12.76
CA GLU A 27 13.33 -10.90 -12.42
C GLU A 27 12.01 -11.30 -11.75
N LYS A 28 11.54 -12.52 -12.03
CA LYS A 28 10.40 -13.11 -11.34
C LYS A 28 10.59 -14.62 -11.20
N LYS A 29 10.46 -15.13 -9.98
CA LYS A 29 10.51 -16.55 -9.65
C LYS A 29 9.32 -16.89 -8.77
N GLU A 30 8.67 -18.01 -9.06
CA GLU A 30 7.53 -18.50 -8.29
C GLU A 30 7.74 -19.99 -7.98
N LYS A 31 7.40 -20.39 -6.77
CA LYS A 31 7.47 -21.77 -6.30
C LYS A 31 6.21 -22.11 -5.51
N PHE A 32 5.65 -23.29 -5.78
CA PHE A 32 4.45 -23.80 -5.14
C PHE A 32 4.78 -25.18 -4.54
N GLU A 33 4.75 -25.31 -3.22
CA GLU A 33 5.07 -26.56 -2.52
C GLU A 33 4.21 -26.72 -1.27
N ASN A 34 3.52 -27.86 -1.10
CA ASN A 34 2.82 -28.23 0.13
C ASN A 34 1.95 -27.11 0.71
N ASN A 35 1.07 -26.53 -0.11
CA ASN A 35 0.23 -25.37 0.26
C ASN A 35 1.01 -24.11 0.65
N ASN A 36 2.26 -23.97 0.22
CA ASN A 36 3.04 -22.74 0.35
C ASN A 36 3.25 -22.11 -1.02
N ILE A 37 3.18 -20.79 -1.05
CA ILE A 37 3.42 -19.98 -2.24
C ILE A 37 4.62 -19.09 -1.91
N TYR A 38 5.70 -19.23 -2.66
CA TYR A 38 6.85 -18.34 -2.58
C TYR A 38 7.02 -17.61 -3.90
N ILE A 39 6.98 -16.28 -3.84
CA ILE A 39 7.17 -15.41 -5.00
C ILE A 39 8.32 -14.46 -4.70
N GLN A 40 9.31 -14.45 -5.58
CA GLN A 40 10.39 -13.47 -5.58
C GLN A 40 10.31 -12.64 -6.85
N SER A 41 10.44 -11.33 -6.73
CA SER A 41 10.44 -10.42 -7.87
C SER A 41 11.47 -9.32 -7.66
N LYS A 42 12.23 -9.01 -8.69
CA LYS A 42 13.07 -7.82 -8.73
C LYS A 42 12.46 -6.84 -9.72
N ILE A 43 12.13 -5.64 -9.27
CA ILE A 43 11.43 -4.63 -10.07
C ILE A 43 12.19 -3.31 -10.08
N LEU A 44 11.99 -2.53 -11.13
CA LEU A 44 12.39 -1.14 -11.25
C LEU A 44 11.14 -0.29 -11.48
N ILE A 45 10.80 0.55 -10.51
CA ILE A 45 9.77 1.58 -10.66
C ILE A 45 10.45 2.82 -11.22
N ILE A 46 9.95 3.32 -12.34
CA ILE A 46 10.50 4.48 -13.05
C ILE A 46 9.63 5.68 -12.73
N GLY A 47 10.12 6.53 -11.82
CA GLY A 47 9.45 7.76 -11.44
C GLY A 47 9.80 8.93 -12.36
N GLU A 48 9.04 10.02 -12.24
CA GLU A 48 9.42 11.29 -12.85
C GLU A 48 10.52 11.95 -12.02
N LYS A 49 11.42 12.72 -12.68
CA LYS A 49 12.47 13.52 -12.02
C LYS A 49 13.41 12.72 -11.10
N GLY A 50 13.72 11.47 -11.47
CA GLY A 50 14.71 10.64 -10.76
C GLY A 50 14.16 9.92 -9.53
N ASP A 51 12.85 9.93 -9.31
CA ASP A 51 12.12 9.19 -8.26
C ASP A 51 12.01 7.69 -8.58
N ASN A 52 13.12 7.10 -9.01
CA ASN A 52 13.19 5.68 -9.33
C ASN A 52 13.34 4.85 -8.05
N ALA A 53 12.83 3.63 -8.08
CA ALA A 53 13.05 2.66 -7.00
C ALA A 53 13.33 1.27 -7.58
N GLU A 54 14.49 0.71 -7.27
CA GLU A 54 14.80 -0.69 -7.54
C GLU A 54 14.56 -1.51 -6.27
N VAL A 55 13.67 -2.50 -6.36
CA VAL A 55 13.19 -3.24 -5.19
C VAL A 55 13.18 -4.74 -5.48
N GLU A 56 13.79 -5.50 -4.57
CA GLU A 56 13.60 -6.94 -4.47
C GLU A 56 12.45 -7.22 -3.49
N ILE A 57 11.46 -7.97 -3.95
CA ILE A 57 10.26 -8.33 -3.20
C ILE A 57 10.25 -9.84 -3.02
N LYS A 58 10.16 -10.31 -1.76
CA LYS A 58 9.93 -11.71 -1.41
C LYS A 58 8.58 -11.83 -0.71
N ASP A 59 7.73 -12.73 -1.17
CA ASP A 59 6.38 -12.96 -0.64
C ASP A 59 6.22 -14.45 -0.36
N ASP A 60 6.19 -14.80 0.92
CA ASP A 60 6.04 -16.17 1.42
C ASP A 60 4.65 -16.30 2.07
N ILE A 61 3.78 -17.11 1.48
CA ILE A 61 2.41 -17.36 1.94
C ILE A 61 2.29 -18.82 2.35
N LYS A 62 1.85 -19.08 3.58
CA LYS A 62 1.68 -20.41 4.14
C LYS A 62 0.27 -20.61 4.64
N PHE A 63 -0.35 -21.72 4.23
CA PHE A 63 -1.69 -22.10 4.67
C PHE A 63 -1.61 -23.26 5.66
N TYR A 64 -2.31 -23.08 6.77
CA TYR A 64 -2.59 -24.07 7.80
C TYR A 64 -4.12 -24.18 7.95
N ASP A 65 -4.60 -25.20 8.66
CA ASP A 65 -6.04 -25.54 8.74
C ASP A 65 -6.95 -24.34 9.07
N THR A 66 -6.55 -23.52 10.04
CA THR A 66 -7.32 -22.35 10.49
C THR A 66 -6.57 -21.03 10.35
N THR A 67 -5.36 -21.07 9.79
CA THR A 67 -4.45 -19.93 9.77
C THR A 67 -3.82 -19.75 8.39
N CYS A 68 -3.80 -18.52 7.89
CA CYS A 68 -2.98 -18.10 6.76
C CYS A 68 -1.93 -17.13 7.26
N MET A 69 -0.66 -17.46 7.08
CA MET A 69 0.47 -16.58 7.36
C MET A 69 1.05 -16.04 6.07
N ARG A 70 1.38 -14.76 6.04
CA ARG A 70 2.03 -14.13 4.90
C ARG A 70 3.17 -13.24 5.37
N LYS A 71 4.35 -13.43 4.79
CA LYS A 71 5.52 -12.58 5.03
C LYS A 71 5.96 -11.94 3.73
N VAL A 72 5.90 -10.62 3.70
CA VAL A 72 6.38 -9.81 2.59
C VAL A 72 7.62 -9.04 3.01
N ILE A 73 8.69 -9.15 2.23
CA ILE A 73 9.94 -8.42 2.42
C ILE A 73 10.15 -7.55 1.18
N PHE A 74 10.34 -6.25 1.39
CA PHE A 74 10.75 -5.28 0.38
C PHE A 74 12.17 -4.82 0.69
N LYS A 75 13.13 -5.21 -0.12
CA LYS A 75 14.54 -4.81 0.01
C LYS A 75 14.90 -3.85 -1.10
N PHE A 76 15.30 -2.63 -0.75
CA PHE A 76 15.69 -1.61 -1.70
C PHE A 76 17.11 -1.87 -2.22
N CYS A 77 17.26 -1.98 -3.54
CA CYS A 77 18.54 -2.26 -4.20
C CYS A 77 19.32 -0.99 -4.57
N SER A 78 18.68 0.18 -4.45
CA SER A 78 19.24 1.49 -4.68
C SER A 78 18.65 2.50 -3.70
N ASP A 79 19.36 3.61 -3.49
CA ASP A 79 18.75 4.79 -2.86
C ASP A 79 17.49 5.17 -3.64
N SER A 80 16.40 5.37 -2.92
CA SER A 80 15.07 5.50 -3.52
C SER A 80 14.25 6.51 -2.73
N THR A 81 13.27 7.13 -3.39
CA THR A 81 12.25 7.91 -2.68
C THR A 81 10.94 7.12 -2.68
N ILE A 82 10.40 6.87 -1.49
CA ILE A 82 9.19 6.07 -1.35
C ILE A 82 8.12 6.79 -0.56
N ARG A 83 6.87 6.54 -0.94
CA ARG A 83 5.67 7.00 -0.24
C ARG A 83 5.10 5.91 0.65
N ASP A 84 5.08 4.68 0.16
CA ASP A 84 4.52 3.53 0.86
C ASP A 84 4.98 2.18 0.30
N VAL A 85 4.87 1.16 1.15
CA VAL A 85 4.94 -0.26 0.76
C VAL A 85 3.76 -1.00 1.37
N VAL A 86 3.20 -1.94 0.61
CA VAL A 86 1.87 -2.50 0.88
C VAL A 86 1.82 -4.00 0.65
N SER A 87 1.36 -4.72 1.66
CA SER A 87 0.76 -6.06 1.54
C SER A 87 -0.75 -5.90 1.35
N ARG A 88 -1.27 -6.24 0.17
CA ARG A 88 -2.66 -6.01 -0.23
C ARG A 88 -3.45 -7.31 -0.26
N TYR A 89 -4.73 -7.20 0.08
CA TYR A 89 -5.72 -8.26 0.02
C TYR A 89 -6.99 -7.75 -0.66
N ILE A 90 -7.53 -8.54 -1.58
CA ILE A 90 -8.86 -8.30 -2.13
C ILE A 90 -9.79 -9.34 -1.52
N LEU A 91 -10.80 -8.84 -0.81
CA LEU A 91 -11.73 -9.66 -0.06
C LEU A 91 -13.11 -9.62 -0.71
N ASN A 92 -13.71 -10.79 -0.87
CA ASN A 92 -15.02 -10.95 -1.49
C ASN A 92 -16.11 -10.57 -0.48
N THR A 93 -16.92 -9.56 -0.82
CA THR A 93 -18.03 -9.09 0.03
C THR A 93 -19.13 -10.13 0.22
N LYS A 94 -19.25 -11.12 -0.68
CA LYS A 94 -20.16 -12.27 -0.47
C LYS A 94 -19.77 -13.11 0.74
N LEU A 95 -18.50 -13.10 1.12
CA LEU A 95 -17.95 -13.86 2.25
C LEU A 95 -17.77 -13.00 3.51
N ILE A 96 -17.87 -11.68 3.40
CA ILE A 96 -17.54 -10.76 4.50
C ILE A 96 -18.69 -9.81 4.76
N LYS A 97 -19.20 -9.83 6.00
CA LYS A 97 -20.29 -8.96 6.43
C LYS A 97 -19.79 -7.57 6.83
N ARG A 98 -18.77 -7.50 7.68
CA ARG A 98 -18.24 -6.26 8.25
C ARG A 98 -16.83 -6.43 8.80
N ILE A 99 -16.11 -5.33 8.96
CA ILE A 99 -14.74 -5.32 9.48
C ILE A 99 -14.64 -4.37 10.67
N LYS A 100 -13.98 -4.79 11.75
CA LYS A 100 -13.74 -4.00 12.96
C LYS A 100 -12.27 -3.64 13.09
N ILE A 101 -11.94 -2.35 13.17
CA ILE A 101 -10.60 -1.85 13.50
C ILE A 101 -10.74 -0.73 14.53
N ASN A 102 -9.92 -0.72 15.58
CA ASN A 102 -9.96 0.29 16.65
C ASN A 102 -11.38 0.59 17.14
N ASN A 103 -12.20 -0.44 17.38
CA ASN A 103 -13.62 -0.35 17.78
C ASN A 103 -14.61 0.23 16.76
N HIS A 104 -14.17 0.58 15.56
CA HIS A 104 -15.06 1.01 14.47
C HIS A 104 -15.50 -0.18 13.61
N TRP A 105 -16.81 -0.37 13.46
CA TRP A 105 -17.38 -1.33 12.51
C TRP A 105 -17.62 -0.67 11.16
N LEU A 106 -17.05 -1.28 10.12
CA LEU A 106 -17.17 -0.87 8.73
C LEU A 106 -18.03 -1.88 7.98
N THR A 107 -19.05 -1.37 7.28
CA THR A 107 -19.92 -2.15 6.39
C THR A 107 -19.74 -1.68 4.96
N HIS A 108 -19.92 -2.59 4.00
CA HIS A 108 -19.73 -2.29 2.59
C HIS A 108 -20.85 -1.35 2.13
N LYS A 109 -20.50 -0.23 1.51
CA LYS A 109 -21.47 0.77 1.04
C LYS A 109 -21.23 1.18 -0.41
N GLY A 110 -20.21 0.64 -1.08
CA GLY A 110 -19.84 0.98 -2.46
C GLY A 110 -19.48 2.46 -2.66
N LYS A 111 -19.03 3.16 -1.60
CA LYS A 111 -18.83 4.63 -1.65
C LYS A 111 -17.44 5.04 -2.12
N ASN A 112 -16.56 4.09 -2.44
CA ASN A 112 -15.16 4.34 -2.75
C ASN A 112 -14.45 5.17 -1.67
N LYS A 113 -14.79 4.89 -0.40
CA LYS A 113 -14.28 5.60 0.77
C LYS A 113 -13.09 4.85 1.38
N TYR A 114 -12.16 5.65 1.90
CA TYR A 114 -10.89 5.24 2.46
C TYR A 114 -11.03 5.30 3.97
N TYR A 115 -10.66 4.21 4.65
CA TYR A 115 -10.62 4.11 6.09
C TYR A 115 -9.22 3.66 6.49
N GLN A 116 -8.48 4.50 7.20
CA GLN A 116 -7.09 4.24 7.57
C GLN A 116 -6.93 4.37 9.07
N PHE A 117 -6.32 3.37 9.70
CA PHE A 117 -6.11 3.29 11.14
C PHE A 117 -4.66 2.94 11.43
N GLU A 118 -4.02 3.65 12.35
CA GLU A 118 -2.76 3.22 12.96
C GLU A 118 -3.09 2.09 13.94
N SER A 119 -2.95 0.86 13.47
CA SER A 119 -3.33 -0.37 14.17
C SER A 119 -2.58 -1.55 13.58
N GLU A 120 -2.49 -2.63 14.35
CA GLU A 120 -1.93 -3.91 13.90
C GLU A 120 -3.00 -4.99 13.81
N ILE A 121 -4.18 -4.75 14.37
CA ILE A 121 -5.23 -5.77 14.55
C ILE A 121 -6.51 -5.33 13.85
N ALA A 122 -7.15 -6.28 13.15
CA ALA A 122 -8.51 -6.14 12.66
C ALA A 122 -9.31 -7.42 12.92
N ASN A 123 -10.63 -7.30 13.08
CA ASN A 123 -11.52 -8.45 13.14
C ASN A 123 -12.48 -8.41 11.96
N ILE A 124 -12.59 -9.50 11.22
CA ILE A 124 -13.38 -9.57 9.99
C ILE A 124 -14.51 -10.57 10.23
N SER A 125 -15.74 -10.07 10.19
CA SER A 125 -16.93 -10.89 10.42
C SER A 125 -17.33 -11.61 9.14
N LEU A 126 -17.37 -12.93 9.23
CA LEU A 126 -17.91 -13.84 8.22
C LEU A 126 -19.38 -14.15 8.54
N PRO A 127 -20.13 -14.87 7.67
CA PRO A 127 -21.50 -15.25 7.96
C PRO A 127 -21.69 -16.05 9.25
N THR A 128 -20.76 -16.96 9.54
CA THR A 128 -20.84 -17.98 10.61
C THR A 128 -19.67 -17.95 11.59
N SER A 129 -18.63 -17.15 11.34
CA SER A 129 -17.41 -17.10 12.15
C SER A 129 -16.75 -15.72 12.08
N CYS A 130 -15.59 -15.56 12.71
CA CYS A 130 -14.79 -14.36 12.61
C CYS A 130 -13.35 -14.70 12.20
N ILE A 131 -12.67 -13.77 11.54
CA ILE A 131 -11.22 -13.84 11.33
C ILE A 131 -10.57 -12.77 12.20
N SER A 132 -9.62 -13.18 13.04
CA SER A 132 -8.66 -12.28 13.65
C SER A 132 -7.51 -12.05 12.67
N PHE A 133 -7.24 -10.79 12.36
CA PHE A 133 -6.10 -10.37 11.57
C PHE A 133 -5.09 -9.66 12.46
N LEU A 134 -3.82 -10.07 12.39
CA LEU A 134 -2.69 -9.42 13.05
C LEU A 134 -1.64 -9.09 12.00
N SER A 135 -1.03 -7.91 12.10
CA SER A 135 0.04 -7.48 11.22
C SER A 135 1.20 -6.86 11.97
N LYS A 136 2.31 -7.58 12.01
CA LYS A 136 3.59 -7.11 12.52
C LYS A 136 4.38 -6.48 11.39
N LYS A 137 4.92 -5.30 11.65
CA LYS A 137 5.61 -4.48 10.65
C LYS A 137 6.93 -4.01 11.21
N THR A 138 8.02 -4.31 10.51
CA THR A 138 9.39 -3.96 10.92
C THR A 138 10.14 -3.28 9.77
N ILE A 139 11.01 -2.31 10.08
CA ILE A 139 11.92 -1.68 9.11
C ILE A 139 13.35 -1.88 9.59
N GLN A 140 14.26 -2.13 8.65
CA GLN A 140 15.70 -2.18 8.89
C GLN A 140 16.41 -1.25 7.89
N PRO A 141 17.32 -0.36 8.33
CA PRO A 141 17.68 -0.09 9.72
C PRO A 141 16.56 0.59 10.53
N GLN A 142 16.61 0.46 11.86
CA GLN A 142 15.55 0.91 12.79
C GLN A 142 15.32 2.43 12.81
N ASN A 143 16.31 3.23 12.41
CA ASN A 143 16.18 4.69 12.29
C ASN A 143 15.08 5.12 11.30
N PHE A 144 14.66 4.24 10.38
CA PHE A 144 13.52 4.51 9.51
C PHE A 144 12.17 4.26 10.20
N GLU A 145 12.11 3.58 11.33
CA GLU A 145 10.85 3.19 11.96
C GLU A 145 9.97 4.38 12.35
N GLU A 146 10.55 5.43 12.89
CA GLU A 146 9.83 6.65 13.31
C GLU A 146 9.31 7.50 12.14
N LYS A 147 9.88 7.27 10.95
CA LYS A 147 9.55 8.00 9.71
C LYS A 147 8.29 7.47 9.02
N PHE A 148 7.79 6.29 9.42
CA PHE A 148 6.61 5.66 8.84
C PHE A 148 5.52 5.39 9.86
N LYS A 149 4.28 5.49 9.41
CA LYS A 149 3.09 4.98 10.09
C LYS A 149 2.87 3.54 9.68
N LYS A 150 2.60 2.69 10.67
CA LYS A 150 2.13 1.31 10.49
C LYS A 150 0.62 1.35 10.47
N THR A 151 0.03 1.16 9.30
CA THR A 151 -1.42 1.35 9.13
C THR A 151 -2.10 0.10 8.59
N LEU A 152 -3.34 -0.08 9.02
CA LEU A 152 -4.34 -0.89 8.34
C LEU A 152 -5.26 0.04 7.56
N TYR A 153 -5.46 -0.30 6.30
CA TYR A 153 -6.25 0.51 5.37
C TYR A 153 -7.32 -0.33 4.71
N PHE A 154 -8.51 0.24 4.55
CA PHE A 154 -9.66 -0.38 3.92
C PHE A 154 -10.26 0.55 2.88
N ARG A 155 -10.54 0.00 1.70
CA ARG A 155 -11.29 0.63 0.63
C ARG A 155 -12.60 -0.12 0.40
N ASP A 156 -13.68 0.63 0.46
CA ASP A 156 -15.02 0.19 0.10
C ASP A 156 -15.24 0.44 -1.39
N GLU A 157 -14.80 -0.47 -2.27
CA GLU A 157 -14.78 -0.27 -3.72
C GLU A 157 -15.78 -1.17 -4.47
N THR A 158 -16.29 -0.70 -5.60
CA THR A 158 -17.03 -1.52 -6.56
C THR A 158 -16.19 -1.61 -7.83
N VAL A 159 -15.76 -2.81 -8.19
CA VAL A 159 -14.96 -3.09 -9.38
C VAL A 159 -15.82 -3.90 -10.35
N ASP A 160 -16.03 -3.42 -11.57
CA ASP A 160 -16.78 -4.12 -12.62
C ASP A 160 -18.14 -4.65 -12.15
N SER A 161 -18.88 -3.80 -11.42
CA SER A 161 -20.17 -4.12 -10.78
C SER A 161 -20.11 -5.17 -9.65
N SER A 162 -18.92 -5.65 -9.29
CA SER A 162 -18.70 -6.56 -8.17
C SER A 162 -18.24 -5.79 -6.92
N PRO A 163 -18.97 -5.90 -5.80
CA PRO A 163 -18.57 -5.27 -4.54
C PRO A 163 -17.33 -5.98 -3.96
N VAL A 164 -16.24 -5.24 -3.73
CA VAL A 164 -15.00 -5.77 -3.14
C VAL A 164 -14.51 -4.90 -1.99
N TRP A 165 -13.88 -5.55 -1.01
CA TRP A 165 -13.05 -4.85 -0.05
C TRP A 165 -11.60 -4.93 -0.49
N ILE A 166 -10.93 -3.79 -0.56
CA ILE A 166 -9.48 -3.77 -0.62
C ILE A 166 -8.97 -3.51 0.78
N PHE A 167 -8.16 -4.44 1.29
CA PHE A 167 -7.55 -4.33 2.59
C PHE A 167 -6.02 -4.28 2.44
N HIS A 168 -5.39 -3.27 3.03
CA HIS A 168 -3.94 -3.11 3.02
C HIS A 168 -3.39 -3.18 4.43
N SER A 169 -2.29 -3.93 4.54
CA SER A 169 -1.30 -3.79 5.59
C SER A 169 -0.15 -2.95 5.01
N ARG A 170 0.06 -1.75 5.55
CA ARG A 170 0.83 -0.69 4.88
C ARG A 170 1.81 0.02 5.81
N PHE A 171 3.01 0.28 5.30
CA PHE A 171 3.84 1.38 5.77
C PHE A 171 3.53 2.63 4.96
N LEU A 172 3.21 3.73 5.63
CA LEU A 172 2.94 5.01 4.99
C LEU A 172 3.86 6.08 5.59
N VAL A 173 4.50 6.90 4.77
CA VAL A 173 5.35 8.00 5.27
C VAL A 173 4.57 8.90 6.26
N LYS A 174 5.14 9.10 7.46
CA LYS A 174 4.58 9.93 8.53
C LYS A 174 4.92 11.41 8.33
N GLN A 175 6.19 11.68 8.03
CA GLN A 175 6.75 13.00 7.85
C GLN A 175 7.54 13.03 6.55
N PRO A 176 6.95 13.52 5.45
CA PRO A 176 7.63 13.50 4.16
C PRO A 176 8.78 14.52 4.11
N GLU A 177 9.93 14.08 3.63
CA GLU A 177 11.10 14.92 3.32
C GLU A 177 10.98 15.55 1.93
N ILE A 178 10.32 14.83 1.02
CA ILE A 178 10.09 15.26 -0.36
C ILE A 178 8.59 15.27 -0.61
N ILE A 179 8.11 16.35 -1.22
CA ILE A 179 6.70 16.54 -1.51
C ILE A 179 6.55 16.96 -2.96
N ILE A 180 5.58 16.38 -3.65
CA ILE A 180 5.18 16.81 -4.99
C ILE A 180 3.68 16.97 -5.08
N PHE A 181 3.24 17.92 -5.89
CA PHE A 181 1.86 18.02 -6.36
C PHE A 181 1.70 17.23 -7.64
N LYS A 182 0.66 16.41 -7.70
CA LYS A 182 0.33 15.56 -8.84
C LYS A 182 -1.12 15.75 -9.24
N GLY A 183 -1.34 15.79 -10.55
CA GLY A 183 -2.64 15.61 -11.16
C GLY A 183 -3.16 14.19 -10.93
N CYS A 184 -4.47 14.05 -10.84
CA CYS A 184 -5.12 12.86 -10.32
C CYS A 184 -6.33 12.42 -11.17
N THR A 185 -6.49 13.03 -12.34
CA THR A 185 -7.55 12.73 -13.31
C THR A 185 -6.99 11.93 -14.47
N LYS A 186 -7.81 11.18 -15.20
CA LYS A 186 -7.37 10.42 -16.38
C LYS A 186 -6.64 11.28 -17.43
N LYS A 187 -7.11 12.52 -17.64
CA LYS A 187 -6.49 13.48 -18.58
C LYS A 187 -5.18 14.08 -18.07
N TYR A 188 -4.95 14.04 -16.76
CA TYR A 188 -3.81 14.70 -16.12
C TYR A 188 -3.40 13.92 -14.87
N ASN A 189 -2.69 12.80 -15.07
CA ASN A 189 -2.16 11.93 -14.02
C ASN A 189 -0.62 12.01 -13.93
N LYS A 190 -0.09 13.24 -13.87
CA LYS A 190 1.36 13.53 -13.88
C LYS A 190 1.73 14.59 -12.85
N SER A 191 3.01 14.73 -12.53
CA SER A 191 3.45 15.77 -11.61
C SER A 191 3.19 17.15 -12.20
N PHE A 192 2.93 18.12 -11.32
CA PHE A 192 2.86 19.51 -11.75
C PHE A 192 4.22 19.99 -12.27
N PRO A 193 4.23 20.93 -13.24
CA PRO A 193 5.46 21.57 -13.71
C PRO A 193 6.31 22.10 -12.55
N LEU A 194 7.64 22.08 -12.69
CA LEU A 194 8.55 22.40 -11.59
C LEU A 194 8.27 23.77 -10.98
N PHE A 195 8.09 24.81 -11.82
CA PHE A 195 7.79 26.17 -11.33
C PHE A 195 6.54 26.22 -10.44
N LEU A 196 5.46 25.52 -10.83
CA LEU A 196 4.20 25.49 -10.09
C LEU A 196 4.35 24.69 -8.81
N ASN A 197 5.03 23.55 -8.86
CA ASN A 197 5.37 22.75 -7.70
C ASN A 197 6.14 23.59 -6.66
N THR A 198 7.20 24.28 -7.09
CA THR A 198 8.00 25.16 -6.23
C THR A 198 7.17 26.28 -5.61
N LEU A 199 6.27 26.91 -6.37
CA LEU A 199 5.40 27.96 -5.85
C LEU A 199 4.43 27.43 -4.77
N LEU A 200 3.78 26.30 -5.01
CA LEU A 200 2.84 25.68 -4.07
C LEU A 200 3.53 25.16 -2.79
N LEU A 201 4.78 24.71 -2.90
CA LEU A 201 5.57 24.31 -1.74
C LEU A 201 5.92 25.52 -0.86
N LYS A 202 6.31 26.65 -1.46
CA LYS A 202 6.63 27.90 -0.73
C LYS A 202 5.45 28.43 0.10
N THR A 203 4.23 28.33 -0.43
CA THR A 203 3.00 28.75 0.27
C THR A 203 2.54 27.77 1.35
N LYS A 204 3.24 26.63 1.52
CA LYS A 204 2.86 25.53 2.43
C LYS A 204 1.48 24.93 2.12
N PHE A 205 0.97 25.10 0.90
CA PHE A 205 -0.33 24.56 0.47
C PHE A 205 -0.40 23.02 0.58
N TYR A 206 0.76 22.37 0.56
CA TYR A 206 0.87 20.92 0.70
C TYR A 206 0.32 20.42 2.03
N LYS A 207 0.32 21.22 3.11
CA LYS A 207 -0.20 20.80 4.42
C LYS A 207 -1.69 20.44 4.36
N ILE A 208 -2.44 21.14 3.49
CA ILE A 208 -3.86 20.90 3.26
C ILE A 208 -4.05 19.74 2.27
N CYS A 209 -3.18 19.69 1.25
CA CYS A 209 -3.36 18.80 0.10
C CYS A 209 -2.70 17.42 0.25
N LEU A 210 -1.87 17.22 1.29
CA LEU A 210 -1.17 15.96 1.54
C LEU A 210 -2.18 14.87 1.85
N ASP A 211 -2.19 13.84 1.00
CA ASP A 211 -3.12 12.71 1.07
C ASP A 211 -4.60 13.15 1.13
N ILE A 212 -4.94 14.27 0.47
CA ILE A 212 -6.29 14.85 0.51
C ILE A 212 -7.33 13.88 -0.08
N ARG A 213 -6.93 13.06 -1.06
CA ARG A 213 -7.81 12.07 -1.69
C ARG A 213 -8.15 10.92 -0.75
N GLU A 214 -7.18 10.48 0.05
CA GLU A 214 -7.37 9.47 1.09
C GLU A 214 -8.18 10.02 2.26
N LYS A 215 -8.03 11.30 2.60
CA LYS A 215 -8.77 11.94 3.71
C LYS A 215 -10.23 12.25 3.37
N TYR A 216 -10.49 12.73 2.15
CA TYR A 216 -11.79 13.30 1.80
C TYR A 216 -12.48 12.58 0.65
N SER A 217 -11.87 12.56 -0.55
CA SER A 217 -12.48 11.94 -1.73
C SER A 217 -11.50 11.70 -2.87
N GLN A 218 -11.65 10.56 -3.53
CA GLN A 218 -10.94 10.25 -4.78
C GLN A 218 -11.37 11.10 -5.97
N LYS A 219 -12.47 11.85 -5.86
CA LYS A 219 -12.92 12.78 -6.91
C LYS A 219 -12.07 14.04 -6.98
N ILE A 220 -11.24 14.32 -5.97
CA ILE A 220 -10.37 15.50 -5.97
C ILE A 220 -9.32 15.34 -7.07
N PRO A 221 -9.21 16.32 -8.01
CA PRO A 221 -8.45 16.14 -9.24
C PRO A 221 -6.93 16.32 -9.09
N PHE A 222 -6.45 16.59 -7.89
CA PHE A 222 -5.03 16.71 -7.55
C PHE A 222 -4.79 16.27 -6.10
N GLN A 223 -3.54 16.03 -5.74
CA GLN A 223 -3.11 15.89 -4.35
C GLN A 223 -1.64 16.25 -4.21
N ALA A 224 -1.20 16.48 -2.97
CA ALA A 224 0.21 16.41 -2.64
C ALA A 224 0.54 14.98 -2.20
N ASN A 225 1.59 14.40 -2.77
CA ASN A 225 2.20 13.16 -2.34
C ASN A 225 3.46 13.48 -1.56
N GLY A 226 3.62 12.81 -0.42
CA GLY A 226 4.81 12.89 0.41
C GLY A 226 5.61 11.60 0.35
N GLY A 227 6.92 11.73 0.38
CA GLY A 227 7.85 10.61 0.31
C GLY A 227 9.09 10.88 1.14
N ILE A 228 9.86 9.83 1.34
CA ILE A 228 11.09 9.86 2.10
C ILE A 228 12.20 9.14 1.36
N LYS A 229 13.43 9.63 1.50
CA LYS A 229 14.58 8.93 0.95
C LYS A 229 14.88 7.72 1.83
N VAL A 230 14.95 6.56 1.21
CA VAL A 230 15.46 5.32 1.83
C VAL A 230 16.77 4.96 1.19
N GLU A 231 17.71 4.53 2.02
CA GLU A 231 19.04 4.11 1.58
C GLU A 231 18.97 2.72 0.94
N LYS A 232 19.93 2.43 0.07
CA LYS A 232 20.17 1.07 -0.40
C LYS A 232 20.26 0.08 0.78
N GLU A 233 19.79 -1.14 0.58
CA GLU A 233 19.65 -2.22 1.57
C GLU A 233 18.58 -1.99 2.66
N THR A 234 17.89 -0.83 2.67
CA THR A 234 16.73 -0.65 3.54
C THR A 234 15.71 -1.75 3.25
N THR A 235 15.21 -2.39 4.30
CA THR A 235 14.31 -3.53 4.23
C THR A 235 13.04 -3.26 5.03
N PHE A 236 11.88 -3.40 4.38
CA PHE A 236 10.58 -3.35 5.02
C PHE A 236 10.01 -4.77 5.08
N ILE A 237 9.52 -5.16 6.26
CA ILE A 237 8.98 -6.49 6.51
C ILE A 237 7.55 -6.34 7.01
N ILE A 238 6.61 -7.01 6.34
CA ILE A 238 5.20 -7.10 6.73
C ILE A 238 4.88 -8.58 6.96
N GLU A 239 4.58 -8.93 8.21
CA GLU A 239 4.17 -10.27 8.63
C GLU A 239 2.70 -10.21 9.06
N ASP A 240 1.85 -10.78 8.23
CA ASP A 240 0.41 -10.78 8.39
C ASP A 240 -0.07 -12.20 8.75
N GLU A 241 -0.93 -12.30 9.76
CA GLU A 241 -1.58 -13.55 10.20
C GLU A 241 -3.10 -13.38 10.11
N TRP A 242 -3.76 -14.34 9.47
CA TRP A 242 -5.20 -14.46 9.37
C TRP A 242 -5.63 -15.74 10.08
N LYS A 243 -6.37 -15.64 11.18
CA LYS A 243 -6.80 -16.80 11.97
C LYS A 243 -8.31 -16.84 12.11
N ILE A 244 -8.93 -17.96 11.75
CA ILE A 244 -10.36 -18.20 11.98
C ILE A 244 -10.56 -18.45 13.48
N ILE A 245 -11.56 -17.76 14.04
CA ILE A 245 -11.99 -17.84 15.45
C ILE A 245 -13.50 -18.08 15.54
#